data_AF-A0A8B7TKF9-F1
#
_entry.id   AF-A0A8B7TKF9-F1
#
_cell.length_a   1.000
_cell.length_b   1.000
_cell.length_c   1.000
_cell.angle_alpha   90.00
_cell.angle_beta   90.00
_cell.angle_gamma   90.00
#
_symmetry.space_group_name_H-M   'P 1'
#
loop_
_entity.id
_entity.type
_entity.pdbx_description
1 polymer ?
#
loop_
_entity_poly.entity_id
_entity_poly.type
_entity_poly.pdbx_seq_one_letter_code
_entity_poly.pdbx_strand_id
1 'polypeptide(L)'
;MVVVNFLMVSFFNKTSSKSRAPVAHACNPSYSGGRDQEDRGFKPARAKEKDFKHFSSVIYINASENLLPLEAFHTFPALKELELAFNGIKTVYVKYGDFKPLQFLDLSFNSLTTEAVCDLGILPHLRVLLLTGNGLTSLPPSLAVTEQ
;
A
#
# COMPACT_ATOMS: atom_id res chain seq x y z
N MET A 1 2.37 -3.63 -16.28
CA MET A 1 1.54 -2.83 -15.35
C MET A 1 0.84 -3.81 -14.42
N VAL A 2 1.45 -4.15 -13.28
CA VAL A 2 0.86 -5.11 -12.34
C VAL A 2 -0.14 -4.34 -11.48
N VAL A 3 -1.42 -4.44 -11.83
CA VAL A 3 -2.50 -3.92 -11.00
C VAL A 3 -2.66 -4.88 -9.83
N VAL A 4 -2.02 -4.59 -8.69
CA VAL A 4 -2.13 -5.40 -7.47
C VAL A 4 -3.45 -5.08 -6.73
N ASN A 5 -4.59 -5.10 -7.42
CA ASN A 5 -5.86 -4.70 -6.80
C ASN A 5 -6.51 -5.79 -5.94
N PHE A 6 -6.47 -7.06 -6.37
CA PHE A 6 -7.36 -8.06 -5.76
C PHE A 6 -6.71 -8.94 -4.68
N LEU A 7 -5.42 -9.28 -4.83
CA LEU A 7 -4.74 -10.11 -3.82
C LEU A 7 -4.31 -9.32 -2.59
N MET A 8 -3.81 -8.08 -2.72
CA MET A 8 -3.30 -7.33 -1.56
C MET A 8 -4.38 -6.84 -0.61
N VAL A 9 -5.53 -6.39 -1.12
CA VAL A 9 -6.66 -5.92 -0.28
C VAL A 9 -7.16 -7.04 0.63
N SER A 10 -7.20 -8.29 0.14
CA SER A 10 -7.57 -9.46 0.94
C SER A 10 -6.53 -9.82 2.02
N PHE A 11 -5.26 -9.44 1.84
CA PHE A 11 -4.20 -9.70 2.81
C PHE A 11 -4.29 -8.78 4.03
N PHE A 12 -4.52 -7.49 3.81
CA PHE A 12 -4.56 -6.53 4.90
C PHE A 12 -5.93 -6.45 5.61
N ASN A 13 -7.05 -6.62 4.90
CA ASN A 13 -8.38 -6.51 5.52
C ASN A 13 -8.73 -7.70 6.45
N LYS A 14 -7.82 -8.67 6.60
CA LYS A 14 -8.01 -9.86 7.45
C LYS A 14 -7.32 -9.76 8.80
N THR A 15 -6.52 -8.71 9.05
CA THR A 15 -5.84 -8.49 10.34
C THR A 15 -6.59 -7.56 11.29
N SER A 16 -7.63 -6.85 10.82
CA SER A 16 -8.55 -6.09 11.67
C SER A 16 -9.93 -6.77 11.69
N SER A 17 -10.55 -6.81 12.86
CA SER A 17 -11.64 -7.72 13.19
C SER A 17 -12.97 -7.42 12.46
N LYS A 18 -13.64 -8.51 12.03
CA LYS A 18 -15.09 -8.65 11.75
C LYS A 18 -15.79 -7.47 11.06
N SER A 19 -15.86 -7.47 9.73
CA SER A 19 -16.98 -6.85 9.01
C SER A 19 -17.18 -7.46 7.63
N ARG A 20 -18.45 -7.54 7.21
CA ARG A 20 -19.04 -8.27 6.08
C ARG A 20 -18.25 -8.26 4.76
N ALA A 21 -18.14 -9.44 4.16
CA ALA A 21 -17.70 -9.64 2.77
C ALA A 21 -18.76 -9.15 1.76
N PRO A 22 -18.38 -8.56 0.62
CA PRO A 22 -19.26 -8.51 -0.54
C PRO A 22 -19.11 -9.79 -1.37
N VAL A 23 -20.25 -10.21 -1.91
CA VAL A 23 -20.50 -11.46 -2.63
C VAL A 23 -19.85 -11.41 -4.01
N ALA A 24 -19.07 -12.43 -4.36
CA ALA A 24 -18.49 -12.60 -5.68
C ALA A 24 -19.53 -13.17 -6.66
N HIS A 25 -19.81 -12.46 -7.76
CA HIS A 25 -20.33 -13.05 -8.98
C HIS A 25 -19.20 -13.10 -10.01
N ALA A 26 -18.71 -14.31 -10.27
CA ALA A 26 -17.61 -14.59 -11.18
C ALA A 26 -18.05 -14.45 -12.65
N CYS A 27 -17.24 -13.78 -13.47
CA CYS A 27 -17.22 -13.99 -14.91
C CYS A 27 -16.14 -15.04 -15.24
N ASN A 28 -16.57 -16.17 -15.78
CA ASN A 28 -15.75 -17.24 -16.33
C ASN A 28 -15.28 -16.88 -17.75
N PRO A 29 -14.02 -17.17 -18.13
CA PRO A 29 -13.70 -17.49 -19.51
C PRO A 29 -13.57 -19.01 -19.67
N SER A 30 -14.23 -19.50 -20.71
CA SER A 30 -14.40 -20.88 -21.13
C SER A 30 -13.07 -21.63 -21.32
N TYR A 31 -12.89 -22.74 -20.63
CA TYR A 31 -11.95 -23.80 -21.05
C TYR A 31 -12.63 -25.17 -20.86
N SER A 32 -12.84 -25.84 -21.98
CA SER A 32 -13.52 -27.12 -22.09
C SER A 32 -12.57 -28.29 -21.83
N GLY A 33 -12.95 -29.15 -20.87
CA GLY A 33 -12.74 -30.61 -20.94
C GLY A 33 -11.40 -31.17 -20.43
N GLY A 34 -11.47 -32.05 -19.44
CA GLY A 34 -10.38 -32.98 -19.10
C GLY A 34 -10.42 -33.53 -17.68
N ARG A 35 -10.97 -34.74 -17.53
CA ARG A 35 -11.15 -35.58 -16.33
C ARG A 35 -9.96 -35.65 -15.35
N ASP A 36 -10.31 -35.52 -14.07
CA ASP A 36 -9.85 -36.26 -12.88
C ASP A 36 -8.37 -36.68 -12.79
N GLN A 37 -7.57 -35.83 -12.15
CA GLN A 37 -6.49 -36.26 -11.28
C GLN A 37 -6.57 -35.39 -10.02
N GLU A 38 -6.64 -36.01 -8.85
CA GLU A 38 -6.63 -35.37 -7.53
C GLU A 38 -5.38 -34.48 -7.38
N ASP A 39 -5.47 -33.21 -7.80
CA ASP A 39 -4.40 -32.26 -7.59
C ASP A 39 -4.56 -31.67 -6.19
N ARG A 40 -3.55 -31.96 -5.38
CA ARG A 40 -3.44 -31.58 -3.97
C ARG A 40 -3.79 -30.10 -3.85
N GLY A 41 -4.86 -29.83 -3.10
CA GLY A 41 -5.44 -28.51 -2.95
C GLY A 41 -4.38 -27.41 -2.97
N PHE A 42 -4.43 -26.60 -4.03
CA PHE A 42 -3.70 -25.35 -4.09
C PHE A 42 -4.23 -24.47 -2.97
N LYS A 43 -3.66 -24.63 -1.77
CA LYS A 43 -3.85 -23.72 -0.65
C LYS A 43 -3.04 -22.49 -1.04
N PRO A 44 -3.65 -21.36 -1.42
CA PRO A 44 -2.88 -20.16 -1.72
C PRO A 44 -2.05 -19.85 -0.48
N ALA A 45 -0.73 -19.96 -0.61
CA ALA A 45 0.20 -19.61 0.45
C ALA A 45 -0.07 -18.14 0.80
N ARG A 46 -0.31 -17.86 2.08
CA ARG A 46 -0.55 -16.49 2.53
C ARG A 46 0.78 -15.72 2.40
N ALA A 47 0.86 -14.80 1.44
CA ALA A 47 1.95 -13.85 1.36
C ALA A 47 1.99 -13.00 2.64
N LYS A 48 3.16 -12.91 3.26
CA LYS A 48 3.44 -12.03 4.39
C LYS A 48 4.19 -10.80 3.86
N GLU A 49 4.20 -9.71 4.61
CA GLU A 49 4.90 -8.46 4.25
C GLU A 49 6.37 -8.68 3.84
N LYS A 50 7.05 -9.57 4.56
CA LYS A 50 8.43 -10.00 4.25
C LYS A 50 8.62 -10.64 2.86
N ASP A 51 7.54 -11.07 2.21
CA ASP A 51 7.57 -11.69 0.89
C ASP A 51 7.54 -10.62 -0.20
N PHE A 52 7.19 -9.36 0.12
CA PHE A 52 7.10 -8.28 -0.87
C PHE A 52 8.45 -7.83 -1.42
N LYS A 53 9.53 -8.12 -0.69
CA LYS A 53 10.91 -7.92 -1.17
C LYS A 53 11.23 -8.66 -2.48
N HIS A 54 10.46 -9.70 -2.82
CA HIS A 54 10.66 -10.45 -4.06
C HIS A 54 9.94 -9.81 -5.27
N PHE A 55 9.06 -8.83 -5.04
CA PHE A 55 8.36 -8.11 -6.10
C PHE A 55 9.22 -6.97 -6.66
N SER A 56 10.32 -7.33 -7.32
CA SER A 56 11.32 -6.40 -7.87
C SER A 56 10.84 -5.55 -9.05
N SER A 57 9.69 -5.90 -9.64
CA SER A 57 9.13 -5.20 -10.81
C SER A 57 7.91 -4.33 -10.48
N VAL A 58 7.47 -4.30 -9.22
CA VAL A 58 6.34 -3.46 -8.81
C VAL A 58 6.84 -2.05 -8.59
N ILE A 59 6.43 -1.15 -9.48
CA ILE A 59 6.85 0.25 -9.51
C ILE A 59 5.74 1.18 -9.01
N TYR A 60 4.48 0.79 -9.21
CA TYR A 60 3.30 1.56 -8.87
C TYR A 60 2.31 0.68 -8.10
N ILE A 61 1.74 1.21 -7.03
CA ILE A 61 0.67 0.60 -6.26
C ILE A 61 -0.41 1.66 -6.00
N ASN A 62 -1.65 1.33 -6.35
CA ASN A 62 -2.81 2.03 -5.84
C ASN A 62 -3.53 1.13 -4.83
N ALA A 63 -3.66 1.66 -3.63
CA ALA A 63 -4.26 1.05 -2.46
C ALA A 63 -5.26 2.02 -1.80
N SER A 64 -5.80 2.97 -2.57
CA SER A 64 -6.77 3.96 -2.11
C SER A 64 -8.09 3.29 -1.68
N GLU A 65 -8.88 3.95 -0.83
CA GLU A 65 -10.19 3.47 -0.34
C GLU A 65 -10.11 2.13 0.42
N ASN A 66 -9.10 1.98 1.26
CA ASN A 66 -8.93 0.80 2.11
C ASN A 66 -8.73 1.22 3.58
N LEU A 67 -8.14 0.36 4.41
CA LEU A 67 -7.78 0.62 5.81
C LEU A 67 -6.31 0.25 6.03
N LEU A 68 -5.44 0.62 5.09
CA LEU A 68 -4.05 0.19 5.06
C LEU A 68 -3.13 1.24 5.67
N PRO A 69 -2.21 0.83 6.55
CA PRO A 69 -1.18 1.74 7.02
C PRO A 69 -0.12 1.97 5.92
N LEU A 70 0.64 3.06 6.03
CA LEU A 70 1.71 3.37 5.06
C LEU A 70 2.82 2.32 5.11
N GLU A 71 3.27 1.94 6.31
CA GLU A 71 4.42 1.06 6.53
C GLU A 71 4.28 -0.30 5.83
N ALA A 72 3.07 -0.79 5.60
CA ALA A 72 2.73 -2.00 4.85
C ALA A 72 3.48 -2.19 3.51
N PHE A 73 3.90 -1.09 2.89
CA PHE A 73 4.50 -1.05 1.55
C PHE A 73 6.01 -0.79 1.57
N HIS A 74 6.65 -0.69 2.74
CA HIS A 74 8.05 -0.26 2.84
C HIS A 74 9.06 -1.26 2.27
N THR A 75 8.66 -2.53 2.16
CA THR A 75 9.50 -3.65 1.71
C THR A 75 9.55 -3.83 0.19
N PHE A 76 8.79 -3.06 -0.59
CA PHE A 76 8.85 -3.13 -2.04
C PHE A 76 10.14 -2.48 -2.58
N PRO A 77 11.03 -3.25 -3.22
CA PRO A 77 12.38 -2.79 -3.51
C PRO A 77 12.46 -1.82 -4.70
N ALA A 78 11.39 -1.69 -5.49
CA ALA A 78 11.35 -0.87 -6.71
C ALA A 78 10.15 0.09 -6.78
N LEU A 79 9.38 0.21 -5.69
CA LEU A 79 8.17 1.04 -5.64
C LEU A 79 8.51 2.53 -5.71
N LYS A 80 8.05 3.18 -6.77
CA LYS A 80 8.26 4.62 -7.02
C LYS A 80 7.02 5.46 -6.73
N GLU A 81 5.84 4.88 -6.91
CA GLU A 81 4.57 5.59 -6.83
C GLU A 81 3.59 4.79 -5.97
N LEU A 82 3.06 5.43 -4.93
CA LEU A 82 2.13 4.83 -4.00
C LEU A 82 0.95 5.76 -3.74
N GLU A 83 -0.26 5.24 -3.99
CA GLU A 83 -1.51 5.94 -3.72
C GLU A 83 -2.26 5.27 -2.56
N LEU A 84 -2.49 6.05 -1.50
CA LEU A 84 -3.14 5.63 -0.27
C LEU A 84 -4.26 6.59 0.13
N ALA A 85 -4.92 7.22 -0.84
CA ALA A 85 -6.02 8.13 -0.55
C ALA A 85 -7.15 7.40 0.17
N PHE A 86 -7.90 8.07 1.05
CA PHE A 86 -9.04 7.47 1.77
C PHE A 86 -8.70 6.18 2.56
N ASN A 87 -7.58 6.14 3.28
CA ASN A 87 -7.19 5.00 4.12
C ASN A 87 -7.37 5.21 5.64
N GLY A 88 -7.85 6.39 6.05
CA GLY A 88 -8.02 6.73 7.47
C GLY A 88 -6.71 6.81 8.26
N ILE A 89 -5.57 6.99 7.58
CA ILE A 89 -4.24 7.04 8.19
C ILE A 89 -4.14 8.28 9.08
N LYS A 90 -3.75 8.07 10.34
CA LYS A 90 -3.55 9.15 11.33
C LYS A 90 -2.09 9.38 11.66
N THR A 91 -1.36 8.30 11.85
CA THR A 91 0.07 8.26 12.16
C THR A 91 0.80 7.51 11.07
N VAL A 92 2.08 7.81 10.87
CA VAL A 92 2.96 7.05 9.97
C VAL A 92 4.16 6.57 10.77
N TYR A 93 4.70 5.41 10.39
CA TYR A 93 5.91 4.87 10.99
C TYR A 93 6.90 4.54 9.88
N VAL A 94 7.78 5.49 9.58
CA VAL A 94 8.84 5.33 8.58
C VAL A 94 10.20 5.49 9.25
N LYS A 95 11.19 4.73 8.78
CA LYS A 95 12.58 4.87 9.21
C LYS A 95 13.45 5.34 8.05
N TYR A 96 14.59 5.92 8.38
CA TYR A 96 15.59 6.25 7.36
C TYR A 96 15.96 5.00 6.56
N GLY A 97 15.84 5.10 5.24
CA GLY A 97 16.10 4.00 4.31
C GLY A 97 14.89 3.10 4.01
N ASP A 98 13.71 3.35 4.59
CA ASP A 98 12.45 2.83 4.06
C ASP A 98 12.09 3.57 2.76
N PHE A 99 11.30 2.92 1.89
CA PHE A 99 10.79 3.53 0.66
C PHE A 99 11.87 4.20 -0.21
N LYS A 100 13.09 3.64 -0.26
CA LYS A 100 14.21 4.25 -1.01
C LYS A 100 13.87 4.69 -2.43
N PRO A 101 13.14 3.92 -3.26
CA PRO A 101 12.86 4.36 -4.62
C PRO A 101 11.64 5.29 -4.74
N LEU A 102 10.90 5.53 -3.65
CA LEU A 102 9.62 6.23 -3.68
C LEU A 102 9.80 7.71 -4.02
N GLN A 103 9.08 8.16 -5.03
CA GLN A 103 9.14 9.52 -5.57
C GLN A 103 7.79 10.22 -5.50
N PHE A 104 6.70 9.45 -5.55
CA PHE A 104 5.33 9.95 -5.48
C PHE A 104 4.57 9.24 -4.37
N LEU A 105 3.95 10.01 -3.48
CA LEU A 105 3.12 9.51 -2.41
C LEU A 105 1.83 10.32 -2.32
N ASP A 106 0.70 9.68 -2.54
CA ASP A 106 -0.62 10.27 -2.29
C ASP A 106 -1.20 9.77 -0.96
N LEU A 107 -1.35 10.68 -0.01
CA LEU A 107 -2.01 10.46 1.28
C LEU A 107 -3.25 11.36 1.43
N SER A 108 -3.86 11.78 0.33
CA SER A 108 -5.04 12.64 0.35
C SER A 108 -6.23 11.98 1.05
N PHE A 109 -7.10 12.79 1.65
CA PHE A 109 -8.32 12.35 2.33
C PHE A 109 -8.06 11.26 3.39
N ASN A 110 -6.97 11.44 4.15
CA ASN A 110 -6.69 10.69 5.36
C ASN A 110 -6.97 11.59 6.59
N SER A 111 -6.36 11.31 7.74
CA SER A 111 -6.54 12.09 8.97
C SER A 111 -5.19 12.30 9.66
N LEU A 112 -4.15 12.56 8.86
CA LEU A 112 -2.77 12.69 9.31
C LEU A 112 -2.59 13.81 10.34
N THR A 113 -1.82 13.55 11.38
CA THR A 113 -1.37 14.59 12.31
C THR A 113 -0.14 15.33 11.78
N THR A 114 0.16 16.51 12.33
CA THR A 114 1.37 17.27 11.98
C THR A 114 2.64 16.46 12.22
N GLU A 115 2.69 15.66 13.28
CA GLU A 115 3.80 14.76 13.61
C GLU A 115 3.98 13.69 12.53
N ALA A 116 2.88 13.12 12.03
CA ALA A 116 2.96 12.14 10.94
C ALA A 116 3.57 12.77 9.67
N VAL A 117 3.26 14.03 9.39
CA VAL A 117 3.85 14.75 8.26
C VAL A 117 5.34 15.03 8.48
N CYS A 118 5.78 15.31 9.72
CA CYS A 118 7.20 15.44 10.04
C CYS A 118 7.99 14.19 9.67
N ASP A 119 7.47 13.01 10.02
CA ASP A 119 8.16 11.74 9.80
C ASP A 119 8.33 11.42 8.30
N LEU A 120 7.45 11.92 7.44
CA LEU A 120 7.59 11.79 5.98
C LEU A 120 8.78 12.57 5.41
N GLY A 121 9.31 13.56 6.14
CA GLY A 121 10.47 14.36 5.73
C GLY A 121 11.76 13.55 5.58
N ILE A 122 11.85 12.36 6.18
CA ILE A 122 13.04 11.50 6.11
C ILE A 122 13.11 10.67 4.81
N LEU A 123 12.08 10.72 3.97
CA LEU A 123 11.98 9.93 2.74
C LEU A 123 12.94 10.49 1.67
N PRO A 124 14.06 9.80 1.36
CA PRO A 124 15.24 10.41 0.74
C PRO A 124 15.05 10.84 -0.71
N HIS A 125 14.05 10.27 -1.41
CA HIS A 125 13.84 10.49 -2.83
C HIS A 125 12.42 10.97 -3.15
N LEU A 126 11.63 11.32 -2.13
CA LEU A 126 10.25 11.78 -2.33
C LEU A 126 10.25 13.15 -3.01
N ARG A 127 9.52 13.26 -4.12
CA ARG A 127 9.45 14.47 -4.95
C ARG A 127 8.07 15.09 -4.94
N VAL A 128 7.04 14.25 -4.86
CA VAL A 128 5.64 14.66 -4.85
C VAL A 128 4.97 14.01 -3.66
N LEU A 129 4.37 14.84 -2.82
CA LEU A 129 3.60 14.44 -1.66
C LEU A 129 2.24 15.15 -1.70
N LEU A 130 1.16 14.38 -1.77
CA LEU A 130 -0.21 14.91 -1.74
C LEU A 130 -0.83 14.68 -0.36
N LEU A 131 -1.27 15.77 0.29
CA LEU A 131 -1.82 15.76 1.65
C LEU A 131 -3.23 16.39 1.72
N THR A 132 -3.87 16.63 0.58
CA THR A 132 -5.18 17.27 0.49
C THR A 132 -6.19 16.56 1.39
N GLY A 133 -7.04 17.29 2.12
CA GLY A 133 -8.13 16.65 2.89
C GLY A 133 -7.70 15.91 4.16
N ASN A 134 -6.51 16.19 4.72
CA ASN A 134 -6.08 15.66 6.01
C ASN A 134 -6.44 16.54 7.22
N GLY A 135 -7.04 17.71 7.01
CA GLY A 135 -7.34 18.66 8.08
C GLY A 135 -6.12 19.39 8.66
N LEU A 136 -4.98 19.33 7.97
CA LEU A 136 -3.75 20.03 8.35
C LEU A 136 -3.94 21.54 8.22
N THR A 137 -3.60 22.29 9.26
CA THR A 137 -3.64 23.76 9.27
C THR A 137 -2.29 24.39 8.93
N SER A 138 -1.21 23.63 9.07
CA SER A 138 0.16 24.04 8.76
C SER A 138 1.01 22.82 8.40
N LEU A 139 2.14 23.04 7.74
CA LEU A 139 3.14 22.01 7.46
C LEU A 139 4.36 22.23 8.36
N PRO A 140 4.97 21.16 8.89
CA PRO A 140 6.13 21.29 9.74
C PRO A 140 7.36 21.75 8.93
N PRO A 141 8.23 22.61 9.49
CA PRO A 141 9.43 23.07 8.80
C PRO A 141 10.38 21.95 8.37
N SER A 142 10.41 20.85 9.12
CA SER A 142 11.23 19.66 8.83
C SER A 142 10.88 19.00 7.49
N LEU A 143 9.67 19.20 6.96
CA LEU A 143 9.29 18.70 5.64
C LEU A 143 10.02 19.43 4.51
N ALA A 144 10.50 20.65 4.75
CA ALA A 144 11.21 21.48 3.77
C ALA A 144 12.74 21.32 3.84
N VAL A 145 13.25 20.53 4.79
CA VAL A 145 14.71 20.38 4.99
C VAL A 145 15.18 19.17 4.21
N THR A 146 15.69 19.39 3.00
CA THR A 146 16.62 18.45 2.37
C THR A 146 17.96 18.58 3.09
N GLU A 147 18.40 17.55 3.82
CA GLU A 147 19.82 17.46 4.20
C GLU A 147 20.67 17.48 2.91
N GLN A 148 21.66 18.36 2.89
CA GLN A 148 22.61 18.58 1.80
C GLN A 148 23.62 17.44 1.70
#